data_AF-A0A7V6AQS9-F1
#
_entry.id   AF-A0A7V6AQS9-F1
#
_cell.length_a   1.000
_cell.length_b   1.000
_cell.length_c   1.000
_cell.angle_alpha   90.00
_cell.angle_beta   90.00
_cell.angle_gamma   90.00
#
_symmetry.space_group_name_H-M   'P 1'
#
loop_
_entity.id
_entity.type
_entity.pdbx_description
1 polymer ?
#
loop_
_entity_poly.entity_id
_entity_poly.type
_entity_poly.pdbx_seq_one_letter_code
_entity_poly.pdbx_strand_id
1 'polypeptide(L)'
;MSSKTAELVAHELGHIFLHRATGGVRVPRWFDEGFAQWSTGPTRFEQSTRLAMAFMFGTTIPLSALDDVNAWDEDRAELAYAESRAAFDYLMDMGISPEYIFAQIRSAGDFYDGFRNASGITVFQFYTLWAQEGARKFNYFILLADWRFTFLALTILFVIFGSIKLIRIRIAEGKADEIGS
;
A
#
# COMPACT_ATOMS: atom_id res chain seq x y z
N MET A 1 8.29 -27.48 3.18
CA MET A 1 7.26 -26.77 2.38
C MET A 1 7.91 -25.60 1.68
N SER A 2 7.54 -25.31 0.43
CA SER A 2 7.94 -24.05 -0.24
C SER A 2 7.34 -22.86 0.50
N SER A 3 8.04 -21.71 0.54
CA SER A 3 7.54 -20.49 1.19
C SER A 3 6.17 -20.09 0.67
N LYS A 4 5.93 -20.24 -0.64
CA LYS A 4 4.63 -19.98 -1.28
C LYS A 4 3.49 -20.84 -0.74
N THR A 5 3.76 -22.11 -0.44
CA THR A 5 2.73 -23.01 0.11
C THR A 5 2.39 -22.65 1.54
N ALA A 6 3.37 -22.24 2.34
CA ALA A 6 3.13 -21.80 3.71
C ALA A 6 2.33 -20.49 3.74
N GLU A 7 2.63 -19.55 2.85
CA GLU A 7 1.89 -18.29 2.69
C GLU A 7 0.43 -18.54 2.29
N LEU A 8 0.19 -19.43 1.32
CA LEU A 8 -1.17 -19.81 0.92
C LEU A 8 -1.95 -20.41 2.10
N VAL A 9 -1.33 -21.32 2.85
CA VAL A 9 -1.98 -21.91 4.02
C VAL A 9 -2.27 -20.86 5.10
N ALA A 10 -1.35 -19.91 5.34
CA ALA A 10 -1.55 -18.82 6.29
C ALA A 10 -2.70 -17.88 5.86
N HIS A 11 -2.85 -17.67 4.55
CA HIS A 11 -3.96 -16.90 3.97
C HIS A 11 -5.31 -17.58 4.23
N GLU A 12 -5.44 -18.86 3.85
CA GLU A 12 -6.67 -19.63 4.09
C GLU A 12 -7.01 -19.77 5.58
N LEU A 13 -5.99 -19.95 6.43
CA LEU A 13 -6.17 -19.92 7.88
C LEU A 13 -6.60 -18.55 8.40
N GLY A 14 -6.19 -17.46 7.73
CA GLY A 14 -6.62 -16.10 8.00
C GLY A 14 -8.13 -15.95 7.87
N HIS A 15 -8.71 -16.41 6.75
CA HIS A 15 -10.17 -16.42 6.55
C HIS A 15 -10.90 -17.21 7.65
N ILE A 16 -10.42 -18.42 7.94
CA ILE A 16 -11.03 -19.28 8.98
C ILE A 16 -10.95 -18.63 10.35
N PHE A 17 -9.80 -18.03 10.69
CA PHE A 17 -9.61 -17.33 11.96
C PHE A 17 -10.56 -16.14 12.07
N LEU A 18 -10.64 -15.31 11.04
CA LEU A 18 -11.50 -14.14 11.03
C LEU A 18 -12.97 -14.53 11.19
N HIS A 19 -13.44 -15.53 10.44
CA HIS A 19 -14.80 -16.03 10.55
C HIS A 19 -15.11 -16.51 11.98
N ARG A 20 -14.17 -17.19 12.65
CA ARG A 20 -14.34 -17.60 14.05
C ARG A 20 -14.30 -16.43 15.03
N ALA A 21 -13.36 -15.50 14.84
CA ALA A 21 -13.16 -14.36 15.73
C ALA A 21 -14.36 -13.40 15.73
N THR A 22 -14.98 -13.21 14.56
CA THR A 22 -16.19 -12.39 14.38
C THR A 22 -17.49 -13.14 14.74
N GLY A 23 -17.41 -14.42 15.09
CA GLY A 23 -18.60 -15.23 15.40
C GLY A 23 -19.47 -15.56 14.19
N GLY A 24 -18.89 -15.57 12.98
CA GLY A 24 -19.58 -15.86 11.72
C GLY A 24 -20.35 -14.67 11.14
N VAL A 25 -20.14 -13.45 11.67
CA VAL A 25 -20.71 -12.23 11.09
C VAL A 25 -20.14 -12.05 9.68
N ARG A 26 -21.03 -11.78 8.71
CA ARG A 26 -20.61 -11.48 7.34
C ARG A 26 -19.86 -10.14 7.32
N VAL A 27 -18.64 -10.16 6.81
CA VAL A 27 -17.80 -8.96 6.65
C VAL A 27 -17.66 -8.62 5.16
N PRO A 28 -17.38 -7.34 4.83
CA PRO A 28 -16.98 -6.94 3.48
C PRO A 28 -15.76 -7.69 3.00
N ARG A 29 -15.67 -7.95 1.70
CA ARG A 29 -14.61 -8.74 1.10
C ARG A 29 -13.24 -8.11 1.28
N TRP A 30 -13.15 -6.79 1.14
CA TRP A 30 -11.89 -6.07 1.34
C TRP A 30 -11.31 -6.29 2.75
N PHE A 31 -12.17 -6.47 3.75
CA PHE A 31 -11.77 -6.68 5.14
C PHE A 31 -11.28 -8.12 5.36
N ASP A 32 -12.00 -9.08 4.78
CA ASP A 32 -11.64 -10.50 4.81
C ASP A 32 -10.31 -10.77 4.10
N GLU A 33 -10.21 -10.37 2.84
CA GLU A 33 -9.00 -10.48 2.02
C GLU A 33 -7.85 -9.67 2.62
N GLY A 34 -8.15 -8.48 3.16
CA GLY A 34 -7.17 -7.61 3.79
C GLY A 34 -6.52 -8.28 5.01
N PHE A 35 -7.33 -8.87 5.90
CA PHE A 35 -6.81 -9.62 7.05
C PHE A 35 -6.08 -10.90 6.62
N ALA A 36 -6.63 -11.66 5.68
CA ALA A 36 -6.01 -12.88 5.18
C ALA A 36 -4.66 -12.61 4.48
N GLN A 37 -4.51 -11.46 3.82
CA GLN A 37 -3.20 -11.00 3.33
C GLN A 37 -2.31 -10.53 4.48
N TRP A 38 -2.89 -9.83 5.48
CA TRP A 38 -2.20 -9.35 6.68
C TRP A 38 -1.52 -10.46 7.47
N SER A 39 -2.22 -11.57 7.67
CA SER A 39 -1.73 -12.75 8.40
C SER A 39 -0.53 -13.44 7.75
N THR A 40 -0.27 -13.20 6.47
CA THR A 40 0.89 -13.81 5.76
C THR A 40 2.22 -13.11 6.04
N GLY A 41 2.20 -11.94 6.69
CA GLY A 41 3.41 -11.21 7.08
C GLY A 41 3.57 -9.85 6.37
N PRO A 42 4.80 -9.38 6.11
CA PRO A 42 5.05 -8.08 5.51
C PRO A 42 4.49 -7.96 4.09
N THR A 43 4.05 -6.75 3.73
CA THR A 43 3.60 -6.42 2.38
C THR A 43 4.71 -6.65 1.37
N ARG A 44 4.38 -7.30 0.24
CA ARG A 44 5.36 -7.60 -0.81
C ARG A 44 5.70 -6.38 -1.63
N PHE A 45 6.90 -6.38 -2.22
CA PHE A 45 7.34 -5.30 -3.10
C PHE A 45 6.46 -5.19 -4.35
N GLU A 46 6.05 -6.32 -4.91
CA GLU A 46 5.16 -6.40 -6.08
C GLU A 46 3.77 -5.81 -5.79
N GLN A 47 3.23 -6.07 -4.59
CA GLN A 47 1.96 -5.48 -4.15
C GLN A 47 2.08 -3.96 -4.00
N SER A 48 3.18 -3.50 -3.41
CA SER A 48 3.44 -2.07 -3.18
C SER A 48 3.60 -1.31 -4.50
N THR A 49 4.33 -1.89 -5.45
CA THR A 49 4.54 -1.31 -6.79
C THR A 49 3.26 -1.30 -7.61
N ARG A 50 2.48 -2.39 -7.61
CA ARG A 50 1.17 -2.45 -8.27
C ARG A 50 0.21 -1.38 -7.74
N LEU A 51 0.13 -1.24 -6.41
CA LEU A 51 -0.73 -0.25 -5.78
C LEU A 51 -0.28 1.18 -6.13
N ALA A 52 1.04 1.44 -6.12
CA ALA A 52 1.58 2.72 -6.55
C ALA A 52 1.21 3.09 -7.99
N MET A 53 1.30 2.11 -8.91
CA MET A 53 0.89 2.30 -10.30
C MET A 53 -0.62 2.56 -10.41
N ALA A 54 -1.45 1.82 -9.66
CA ALA A 54 -2.89 2.02 -9.68
C ALA A 54 -3.31 3.43 -9.23
N PHE A 55 -2.71 3.93 -8.13
CA PHE A 55 -2.93 5.31 -7.70
C PHE A 55 -2.41 6.35 -8.71
N MET A 56 -1.26 6.09 -9.33
CA MET A 56 -0.68 6.98 -10.35
C MET A 56 -1.58 7.11 -11.59
N PHE A 57 -2.13 6.01 -12.08
CA PHE A 57 -2.96 6.00 -13.29
C PHE A 57 -4.45 6.18 -13.02
N GLY A 58 -4.87 6.32 -11.76
CA GLY A 58 -6.27 6.44 -11.38
C GLY A 58 -7.09 5.18 -11.68
N THR A 59 -6.45 4.00 -11.67
CA THR A 59 -7.07 2.70 -11.94
C THR A 59 -7.40 1.92 -10.66
N THR A 60 -7.39 2.61 -9.51
CA THR A 60 -7.76 2.04 -8.22
C THR A 60 -9.20 1.54 -8.21
N ILE A 61 -9.46 0.56 -7.35
CA ILE A 61 -10.79 -0.02 -7.19
C ILE A 61 -11.38 0.50 -5.88
N PRO A 62 -12.57 1.14 -5.91
CA PRO A 62 -13.23 1.53 -4.67
C PRO A 62 -13.45 0.32 -3.77
N LEU A 63 -13.12 0.43 -2.48
CA LEU A 63 -13.30 -0.69 -1.53
C LEU A 63 -14.73 -1.21 -1.47
N SER A 64 -15.72 -0.32 -1.64
CA SER A 64 -17.14 -0.68 -1.73
C SER A 64 -17.47 -1.54 -2.96
N ALA A 65 -16.68 -1.43 -4.03
CA ALA A 65 -16.84 -2.24 -5.24
C ALA A 65 -16.15 -3.60 -5.13
N LEU A 66 -15.30 -3.82 -4.12
CA LEU A 66 -14.65 -5.11 -3.87
C LEU A 66 -15.62 -6.18 -3.35
N ASP A 67 -16.79 -5.77 -2.83
CA ASP A 67 -17.81 -6.68 -2.29
C ASP A 67 -18.55 -7.50 -3.36
N ASP A 68 -18.56 -7.06 -4.63
CA ASP A 68 -19.41 -7.60 -5.71
C ASP A 68 -18.67 -8.41 -6.78
N VAL A 69 -17.44 -8.86 -6.49
CA VAL A 69 -16.52 -9.25 -7.57
C VAL A 69 -16.39 -10.76 -7.74
N ASN A 70 -17.23 -11.34 -8.59
CA ASN A 70 -17.05 -12.74 -9.02
C ASN A 70 -16.66 -12.86 -10.51
N ALA A 71 -16.21 -11.79 -11.15
CA ALA A 71 -15.99 -11.75 -12.61
C ALA A 71 -14.76 -10.93 -13.06
N TRP A 72 -13.70 -10.85 -12.25
CA TRP A 72 -12.48 -10.12 -12.65
C TRP A 72 -11.43 -11.05 -13.24
N ASP A 73 -10.64 -10.49 -14.15
CA ASP A 73 -9.41 -11.11 -14.63
C ASP A 73 -8.37 -11.17 -13.50
N GLU A 74 -7.35 -12.00 -13.70
CA GLU A 74 -6.30 -12.28 -12.71
C GLU A 74 -5.59 -10.99 -12.24
N ASP A 75 -5.27 -10.09 -13.18
CA ASP A 75 -4.59 -8.83 -12.87
C ASP A 75 -5.41 -7.91 -11.95
N ARG A 76 -6.72 -7.80 -12.21
CA ARG A 76 -7.60 -6.97 -11.41
C ARG A 76 -7.92 -7.61 -10.05
N ALA A 77 -7.92 -8.94 -9.96
CA ALA A 77 -7.99 -9.65 -8.69
C ALA A 77 -6.72 -9.43 -7.84
N GLU A 78 -5.53 -9.45 -8.44
CA GLU A 78 -4.29 -9.15 -7.71
C GLU A 78 -4.24 -7.69 -7.21
N LEU A 79 -4.77 -6.74 -7.99
CA LEU A 79 -4.93 -5.36 -7.54
C LEU A 79 -5.92 -5.26 -6.37
N ALA A 80 -7.05 -5.94 -6.45
CA ALA A 80 -8.05 -6.03 -5.39
C ALA A 80 -7.45 -6.50 -4.06
N TYR A 81 -6.60 -7.54 -4.11
CA TYR A 81 -5.89 -8.04 -2.93
C TYR A 81 -4.88 -7.05 -2.39
N ALA A 82 -4.13 -6.36 -3.25
CA ALA A 82 -3.18 -5.33 -2.84
C ALA A 82 -3.88 -4.14 -2.16
N GLU A 83 -5.03 -3.70 -2.69
CA GLU A 83 -5.84 -2.63 -2.11
C GLU A 83 -6.48 -3.05 -0.79
N SER A 84 -7.03 -4.27 -0.72
CA SER A 84 -7.60 -4.84 0.50
C SER A 84 -6.57 -4.91 1.62
N ARG A 85 -5.36 -5.42 1.30
CA ARG A 85 -4.24 -5.47 2.24
C ARG A 85 -3.87 -4.07 2.74
N ALA A 86 -3.71 -3.12 1.83
CA ALA A 86 -3.25 -1.78 2.20
C ALA A 86 -4.31 -1.00 2.99
N ALA A 87 -5.60 -1.21 2.70
CA ALA A 87 -6.69 -0.68 3.51
C ALA A 87 -6.69 -1.29 4.92
N PHE A 88 -6.44 -2.60 5.05
CA PHE A 88 -6.32 -3.24 6.36
C PHE A 88 -5.11 -2.73 7.14
N ASP A 89 -3.95 -2.58 6.49
CA ASP A 89 -2.78 -1.94 7.11
C ASP A 89 -3.11 -0.52 7.60
N TYR A 90 -3.82 0.28 6.79
CA TYR A 90 -4.24 1.63 7.17
C TYR A 90 -5.17 1.62 8.39
N LEU A 91 -6.08 0.65 8.48
CA LEU A 91 -6.90 0.47 9.68
C LEU A 91 -6.05 0.17 10.92
N MET A 92 -5.00 -0.65 10.79
CA MET A 92 -4.07 -0.94 11.90
C MET A 92 -3.25 0.30 12.27
N ASP A 93 -2.84 1.11 11.29
CA ASP A 93 -2.14 2.38 11.48
C ASP A 93 -2.98 3.41 12.26
N MET A 94 -4.31 3.27 12.28
CA MET A 94 -5.21 4.06 13.14
C MET A 94 -5.13 3.66 14.63
N GLY A 95 -4.33 2.63 14.98
CA GLY A 95 -4.17 2.14 16.34
C GLY A 95 -5.23 1.13 16.78
N ILE A 96 -6.01 0.59 15.84
CA ILE A 96 -7.05 -0.40 16.10
C ILE A 96 -6.43 -1.79 15.95
N SER A 97 -6.37 -2.58 17.03
CA SER A 97 -5.87 -3.95 16.92
C SER A 97 -6.88 -4.87 16.23
N PRO A 98 -6.42 -5.92 15.51
CA PRO A 98 -7.32 -6.88 14.88
C PRO A 98 -8.28 -7.54 15.88
N GLU A 99 -7.77 -7.95 17.03
CA GLU A 99 -8.53 -8.66 18.05
C GLU A 99 -9.66 -7.79 18.61
N TYR A 100 -9.39 -6.49 18.79
CA TYR A 100 -10.36 -5.55 19.31
C TYR A 100 -11.51 -5.36 18.30
N ILE A 101 -11.20 -5.10 17.02
CA ILE A 101 -12.26 -4.89 16.03
C ILE A 101 -13.08 -6.16 15.79
N PHE A 102 -12.46 -7.34 15.79
CA PHE A 102 -13.21 -8.60 15.66
C PHE A 102 -14.14 -8.83 16.84
N ALA A 103 -13.70 -8.52 18.05
CA ALA A 103 -14.54 -8.62 19.24
C ALA A 103 -15.73 -7.65 19.18
N GLN A 104 -15.52 -6.42 18.69
CA GLN A 104 -16.61 -5.45 18.51
C GLN A 104 -17.61 -5.90 17.45
N ILE A 105 -17.14 -6.43 16.31
CA ILE A 105 -17.99 -7.02 15.25
C ILE A 105 -18.82 -8.17 15.81
N ARG A 106 -18.18 -9.09 16.54
CA ARG A 106 -18.88 -10.23 17.15
C ARG A 106 -19.91 -9.79 18.17
N SER A 107 -19.57 -8.81 19.02
CA SER A 107 -20.46 -8.30 20.07
C SER A 107 -21.68 -7.58 19.48
N ALA A 108 -21.47 -6.80 18.42
CA ALA A 108 -22.54 -6.10 17.72
C ALA A 108 -23.43 -7.05 16.90
N GLY A 109 -22.90 -8.17 16.41
CA GLY A 109 -23.59 -9.07 15.49
C GLY A 109 -23.74 -8.52 14.07
N ASP A 110 -23.16 -7.34 13.80
CA ASP A 110 -23.15 -6.65 12.51
C ASP A 110 -21.78 -6.00 12.28
N PHE A 111 -21.31 -6.03 11.03
CA PHE A 111 -20.01 -5.48 10.68
C PHE A 111 -19.97 -3.96 10.82
N TYR A 112 -20.99 -3.25 10.35
CA TYR A 112 -20.98 -1.79 10.31
C TYR A 112 -21.02 -1.20 11.71
N ASP A 113 -21.87 -1.74 12.57
CA ASP A 113 -21.95 -1.33 13.97
C ASP A 113 -20.69 -1.70 14.74
N GLY A 114 -20.17 -2.92 14.56
CA GLY A 114 -18.92 -3.35 15.20
C GLY A 114 -17.70 -2.53 14.76
N PHE A 115 -17.58 -2.25 13.47
CA PHE A 115 -16.54 -1.40 12.92
C PHE A 115 -16.61 0.01 13.52
N ARG A 116 -17.81 0.58 13.61
CA ARG A 116 -18.03 1.90 14.22
C ARG A 116 -17.71 1.91 15.71
N ASN A 117 -18.07 0.86 16.45
CA ASN A 117 -17.75 0.74 17.86
C ASN A 117 -16.23 0.64 18.09
N ALA A 118 -15.51 -0.04 17.19
CA ALA A 118 -14.07 -0.20 17.30
C ALA A 118 -13.28 1.05 16.88
N SER A 119 -13.66 1.67 15.76
CA SER A 119 -12.90 2.75 15.12
C SER A 119 -13.39 4.16 15.47
N GLY A 120 -14.60 4.28 16.02
CA GLY A 120 -15.27 5.56 16.22
C GLY A 120 -15.82 6.22 14.95
N ILE A 121 -15.59 5.63 13.77
CA ILE A 121 -16.04 6.14 12.47
C ILE A 121 -16.89 5.11 11.74
N THR A 122 -17.73 5.56 10.82
CA THR A 122 -18.48 4.67 9.93
C THR A 122 -17.56 4.08 8.87
N VAL A 123 -17.95 2.92 8.32
CA VAL A 123 -17.25 2.29 7.19
C VAL A 123 -17.19 3.22 5.97
N PHE A 124 -18.25 4.01 5.71
CA PHE A 124 -18.27 4.99 4.62
C PHE A 124 -17.26 6.14 4.82
N GLN A 125 -17.09 6.60 6.06
CA GLN A 125 -16.05 7.56 6.40
C GLN A 125 -14.66 6.94 6.22
N PHE A 126 -14.48 5.68 6.63
CA PHE A 126 -13.24 4.94 6.41
C PHE A 126 -12.89 4.85 4.91
N TYR A 127 -13.85 4.52 4.04
CA TYR A 127 -13.63 4.50 2.59
C TYR A 127 -13.17 5.86 2.05
N THR A 128 -13.73 6.95 2.57
CA THR A 128 -13.34 8.31 2.18
C THR A 128 -11.92 8.64 2.65
N LEU A 129 -11.59 8.30 3.90
CA LEU A 129 -10.25 8.49 4.46
C LEU A 129 -9.20 7.66 3.72
N TRP A 130 -9.49 6.40 3.42
CA TRP A 130 -8.61 5.54 2.65
C TRP A 130 -8.35 6.08 1.25
N ALA A 131 -9.39 6.53 0.53
CA ALA A 131 -9.22 7.10 -0.80
C ALA A 131 -8.29 8.33 -0.79
N GLN A 132 -8.35 9.15 0.25
CA GLN A 132 -7.47 10.31 0.43
C GLN A 132 -6.05 9.91 0.83
N GLU A 133 -5.91 9.02 1.81
CA GLU A 133 -4.61 8.59 2.31
C GLU A 133 -3.85 7.76 1.28
N GLY A 134 -4.54 6.86 0.57
CA GLY A 134 -3.95 6.10 -0.53
C GLY A 134 -3.39 7.02 -1.60
N ALA A 135 -4.15 8.03 -2.02
CA ALA A 135 -3.64 9.05 -2.94
C ALA A 135 -2.38 9.74 -2.37
N ARG A 136 -2.36 10.12 -1.08
CA ARG A 136 -1.20 10.78 -0.46
C ARG A 136 0.03 9.87 -0.36
N LYS A 137 -0.14 8.64 0.14
CA LYS A 137 0.93 7.67 0.40
C LYS A 137 1.61 7.22 -0.89
N PHE A 138 0.84 7.07 -1.96
CA PHE A 138 1.33 6.59 -3.25
C PHE A 138 1.61 7.71 -4.27
N ASN A 139 1.24 8.97 -4.00
CA ASN A 139 1.49 10.13 -4.87
C ASN A 139 2.97 10.53 -5.03
N TYR A 140 3.89 10.09 -4.17
CA TYR A 140 5.31 10.41 -4.38
C TYR A 140 5.83 9.86 -5.72
N PHE A 141 5.18 8.83 -6.27
CA PHE A 141 5.47 8.33 -7.62
C PHE A 141 4.87 9.22 -8.74
N ILE A 142 3.80 9.98 -8.49
CA ILE A 142 3.29 10.97 -9.46
C ILE A 142 4.35 12.04 -9.76
N LEU A 143 5.18 12.40 -8.77
CA LEU A 143 6.30 13.30 -8.98
C LEU A 143 7.35 12.74 -9.95
N LEU A 144 7.48 11.42 -10.11
CA LEU A 144 8.39 10.81 -11.08
C LEU A 144 7.73 10.59 -12.45
N ALA A 145 6.40 10.53 -12.49
CA ALA A 145 5.62 10.35 -13.71
C ALA A 145 5.31 11.66 -14.45
N ASP A 146 5.24 12.79 -13.74
CA ASP A 146 5.11 14.12 -14.35
C ASP A 146 6.46 14.56 -14.95
N TRP A 147 6.49 14.66 -16.28
CA TRP A 147 7.66 15.03 -17.08
C TRP A 147 8.39 16.27 -16.57
N ARG A 148 7.68 17.23 -15.96
CA ARG A 148 8.25 18.49 -15.43
C ARG A 148 9.22 18.20 -14.30
N PHE A 149 8.84 17.31 -13.39
CA PHE A 149 9.63 16.94 -12.23
C PHE A 149 10.74 15.95 -12.59
N THR A 150 10.48 15.01 -13.51
CA THR A 150 11.52 14.14 -14.08
C THR A 150 12.62 14.96 -14.75
N PHE A 151 12.24 15.95 -15.58
CA PHE A 151 13.18 16.82 -16.26
C PHE A 151 13.95 17.73 -15.29
N LEU A 152 13.28 18.27 -14.27
CA LEU A 152 13.93 19.03 -13.19
C LEU A 152 14.98 18.18 -12.45
N ALA A 153 14.64 16.96 -12.07
CA ALA A 153 15.55 16.05 -11.38
C ALA A 153 16.78 15.69 -12.24
N LEU A 154 16.56 15.38 -13.53
CA LEU A 154 17.65 15.14 -14.48
C LEU A 154 18.53 16.38 -14.69
N THR A 155 17.92 17.58 -14.71
CA THR A 155 18.65 18.85 -14.82
C THR A 155 19.53 19.09 -13.60
N ILE A 156 19.02 18.87 -12.39
CA ILE A 156 19.80 18.99 -11.15
C ILE A 156 20.96 17.99 -11.13
N LEU A 157 20.71 16.73 -11.49
CA LEU A 157 21.76 15.71 -11.63
C LEU A 157 22.83 16.15 -12.64
N PHE A 158 22.42 16.63 -13.81
CA PHE A 158 23.33 17.11 -14.85
C PHE A 158 24.20 18.28 -14.34
N VAL A 159 23.61 19.25 -13.65
CA VAL A 159 24.35 20.38 -13.06
C VAL A 159 25.33 19.88 -12.00
N ILE A 160 24.92 19.00 -11.09
CA ILE A 160 25.80 18.43 -10.05
C ILE A 160 26.98 17.69 -10.68
N PHE A 161 26.72 16.78 -11.63
CA PHE A 161 27.79 16.05 -12.32
C PHE A 161 28.71 16.97 -13.11
N GLY A 162 28.15 17.98 -13.79
CA GLY A 162 28.91 19.00 -14.50
C GLY A 162 29.82 19.80 -13.57
N SER A 163 29.29 20.29 -12.46
CA SER A 163 30.04 21.03 -11.44
C SER A 163 31.16 20.18 -10.84
N ILE A 164 30.90 18.91 -10.49
CA ILE A 164 31.91 18.00 -9.97
C ILE A 164 33.03 17.78 -11.00
N LYS A 165 32.68 17.57 -12.27
CA LYS A 165 33.66 17.38 -13.35
C LYS A 165 34.53 18.63 -13.54
N LEU A 166 33.92 19.81 -13.55
CA LEU A 166 34.65 21.08 -13.69
C LEU A 166 35.60 21.34 -12.53
N ILE A 167 35.19 21.06 -11.30
CA ILE A 167 36.04 21.18 -10.11
C ILE A 167 37.23 20.22 -10.21
N ARG A 168 37.00 18.96 -10.63
CA ARG A 168 38.08 17.97 -10.78
C ARG A 168 39.10 18.36 -11.85
N ILE A 169 38.65 18.90 -12.99
CA ILE A 169 39.54 19.36 -14.06
C ILE A 169 40.42 20.50 -13.56
N ARG A 170 39.83 21.53 -12.92
CA ARG A 170 40.59 22.66 -12.36
C ARG A 170 41.62 22.24 -11.32
N ILE A 171 41.30 21.27 -10.46
CA ILE A 171 42.24 20.73 -9.47
C ILE A 171 43.39 19.98 -10.16
N ALA A 172 43.13 19.26 -11.25
CA ALA A 172 44.16 18.55 -12.00
C ALA A 172 45.11 19.50 -12.75
N GLU A 173 44.56 20.57 -13.36
CA GLU A 173 45.35 21.61 -14.03
C GLU A 173 46.23 22.37 -13.04
N GLY A 174 45.68 22.82 -11.90
CA GLY A 174 46.47 23.53 -10.88
C GLY A 174 47.61 22.70 -10.28
N LYS A 175 47.44 21.36 -10.17
CA LYS A 175 48.52 20.47 -9.73
C LYS A 175 49.60 20.26 -10.79
N ALA A 176 49.28 20.36 -12.08
CA ALA A 176 50.26 20.24 -13.15
C ALA A 176 51.17 21.48 -13.22
N ASP A 177 50.61 22.66 -12.96
CA ASP A 177 51.34 23.92 -12.93
C ASP A 177 52.31 24.02 -11.73
N GLU A 178 51.95 23.45 -10.57
CA GLU A 178 52.83 23.41 -9.38
C GLU A 178 54.02 22.44 -9.52
N ILE A 179 53.93 21.40 -10.34
CA ILE A 179 55.02 20.41 -10.53
C ILE A 179 55.99 20.83 -11.65
N GLY A 180 55.56 21.73 -12.54
CA GLY A 180 56.36 22.26 -13.65
C GLY A 180 57.20 23.51 -13.33
N SER A 181 57.05 24.09 -12.13
CA SER A 181 57.84 25.22 -11.60
C SER A 181 58.94 24.76 -10.65
#